data_AF-A0A0G1BZH2-F1
#
_entry.id   AF-A0A0G1BZH2-F1
#
_cell.length_a   1.000
_cell.length_b   1.000
_cell.length_c   1.000
_cell.angle_alpha   90.00
_cell.angle_beta   90.00
_cell.angle_gamma   90.00
#
_symmetry.space_group_name_H-M   'P 1'
#
loop_
_entity.id
_entity.type
_entity.pdbx_description
1 polymer ?
#
loop_
_entity_poly.entity_id
_entity_poly.type
_entity_poly.pdbx_seq_one_letter_code
_entity_poly.pdbx_strand_id
1 'polypeptide(L)'
;NSFLRRVFYAVKFKSLKLLLSNDITSESRILYYRTIAERVAKIAPFLTFDRDPYIVIADGKVYWIADAYTTSNRYPYSEPMQLNGGKINYIRNSVKVVVDAYNGDVVFYQADADDPILKTYATIFPGTFRPMSEMPKSLVSHLRYPEDIFTLQTAAYSVYHMDDPQIFYNKEDQWEIPAIAAEGEGASRTGAIPPMQPRHIIMKLPGEKKEEYILMLPFTPRAKDNLSAWMVARNDGENYGKLSVYRFPKDKLVFGPKQIIGRINQDPEISQQISLWSQGGSQVIQGPLLVIPIEESLLYVRPLYLKAVAGKIPELKRVVVAYENKIAMEETLEEGLMRIFGGGTGARPQGTATARPQAAPSQDIQERIRRAAGAYEEALRAQRDGDWTRYGEAIKRLGDILKQ
;
A
#
# COMPACT_ATOMS: atom_id res chain seq x y z
N ASN A 1 -28.09 37.01 -4.27
CA ASN A 1 -27.75 37.52 -2.93
C ASN A 1 -29.00 37.99 -2.16
N SER A 2 -30.02 37.13 -1.98
CA SER A 2 -31.28 37.54 -1.30
C SER A 2 -31.12 37.42 0.22
N PHE A 3 -31.55 38.45 0.97
CA PHE A 3 -31.56 38.48 2.44
C PHE A 3 -32.19 37.23 3.04
N LEU A 4 -33.29 36.76 2.45
CA LEU A 4 -34.04 35.60 2.93
C LEU A 4 -33.22 34.30 2.79
N ARG A 5 -32.44 34.16 1.70
CA ARG A 5 -31.48 33.05 1.56
C ARG A 5 -30.38 33.16 2.63
N ARG A 6 -29.84 34.35 2.86
CA ARG A 6 -28.80 34.57 3.89
C ARG A 6 -29.29 34.23 5.29
N VAL A 7 -30.55 34.52 5.63
CA VAL A 7 -31.18 34.10 6.90
C VAL A 7 -31.24 32.58 7.01
N PHE A 8 -31.75 31.88 5.99
CA PHE A 8 -31.80 30.41 6.01
C PHE A 8 -30.41 29.78 6.18
N TYR A 9 -29.42 30.30 5.49
CA TYR A 9 -28.04 29.84 5.59
C TYR A 9 -27.42 30.15 6.95
N ALA A 10 -27.67 31.34 7.52
CA ALA A 10 -27.23 31.71 8.85
C ALA A 10 -27.80 30.78 9.93
N VAL A 11 -29.07 30.38 9.81
CA VAL A 11 -29.71 29.40 10.71
C VAL A 11 -29.09 28.02 10.52
N LYS A 12 -28.99 27.53 9.27
CA LYS A 12 -28.47 26.18 8.96
C LYS A 12 -27.03 25.98 9.45
N PHE A 13 -26.17 26.96 9.24
CA PHE A 13 -24.75 26.91 9.63
C PHE A 13 -24.48 27.54 11.01
N LYS A 14 -25.53 27.94 11.74
CA LYS A 14 -25.46 28.58 13.06
C LYS A 14 -24.45 29.74 13.11
N SER A 15 -24.44 30.57 12.07
CA SER A 15 -23.46 31.63 11.89
C SER A 15 -24.10 32.93 11.44
N LEU A 16 -24.18 33.90 12.37
CA LEU A 16 -24.67 35.25 12.10
C LEU A 16 -23.77 36.02 11.12
N LYS A 17 -22.51 35.60 10.95
CA LYS A 17 -21.60 36.17 9.94
C LYS A 17 -22.17 36.01 8.53
N LEU A 18 -22.91 34.93 8.25
CA LEU A 18 -23.54 34.74 6.94
C LEU A 18 -24.61 35.80 6.61
N LEU A 19 -25.22 36.38 7.65
CA LEU A 19 -26.23 37.43 7.52
C LEU A 19 -25.62 38.83 7.52
N LEU A 20 -24.61 39.07 8.38
CA LEU A 20 -24.10 40.42 8.69
C LEU A 20 -22.80 40.79 7.97
N SER A 21 -22.03 39.83 7.44
CA SER A 21 -20.77 40.13 6.76
C SER A 21 -21.01 40.77 5.38
N ASN A 22 -20.23 41.79 5.06
CA ASN A 22 -20.21 42.40 3.72
C ASN A 22 -19.32 41.63 2.73
N ASP A 23 -18.57 40.62 3.19
CA ASP A 23 -17.69 39.79 2.36
C ASP A 23 -18.48 38.79 1.48
N ILE A 24 -19.79 38.62 1.76
CA ILE A 24 -20.67 37.68 1.06
C ILE A 24 -21.40 38.39 -0.07
N THR A 25 -20.97 38.10 -1.29
CA THR A 25 -21.48 38.69 -2.54
C THR A 25 -22.43 37.75 -3.26
N SER A 26 -22.96 38.16 -4.43
CA SER A 26 -23.75 37.27 -5.30
C SER A 26 -22.96 36.08 -5.83
N GLU A 27 -21.63 36.23 -5.92
CA GLU A 27 -20.71 35.23 -6.45
C GLU A 27 -20.24 34.24 -5.38
N SER A 28 -20.48 34.54 -4.09
CA SER A 28 -20.11 33.65 -3.00
C SER A 28 -20.86 32.32 -3.09
N ARG A 29 -20.10 31.23 -3.00
CA ARG A 29 -20.63 29.87 -2.97
C ARG A 29 -20.47 29.26 -1.58
N ILE A 30 -21.47 28.50 -1.15
CA ILE A 30 -21.43 27.75 0.10
C ILE A 30 -21.01 26.31 -0.21
N LEU A 31 -19.94 25.87 0.43
CA LEU A 31 -19.47 24.50 0.38
C LEU A 31 -20.25 23.66 1.39
N TYR A 32 -21.19 22.86 0.91
CA TYR A 32 -22.00 21.98 1.76
C TYR A 32 -21.29 20.68 2.13
N TYR A 33 -20.89 19.93 1.10
CA TYR A 33 -20.32 18.60 1.24
C TYR A 33 -18.87 18.65 0.80
N ARG A 34 -17.98 18.90 1.77
CA ARG A 34 -16.54 19.00 1.53
C ARG A 34 -15.88 17.62 1.46
N THR A 35 -16.37 16.68 2.25
CA THR A 35 -15.83 15.33 2.32
C THR A 35 -16.18 14.56 1.04
N ILE A 36 -15.19 13.98 0.38
CA ILE A 36 -15.37 13.24 -0.88
C ILE A 36 -16.38 12.13 -0.71
N ALA A 37 -16.21 11.28 0.31
CA ALA A 37 -17.11 10.17 0.63
C ALA A 37 -18.57 10.63 0.80
N GLU A 38 -18.82 11.71 1.55
CA GLU A 38 -20.18 12.24 1.74
C GLU A 38 -20.77 12.75 0.43
N ARG A 39 -19.99 13.47 -0.37
CA ARG A 39 -20.42 14.02 -1.66
C ARG A 39 -20.83 12.91 -2.63
N VAL A 40 -19.98 11.92 -2.85
CA VAL A 40 -20.25 10.86 -3.83
C VAL A 40 -21.40 9.96 -3.38
N ALA A 41 -21.50 9.67 -2.08
CA ALA A 41 -22.62 8.91 -1.51
C ALA A 41 -23.96 9.64 -1.59
N LYS A 42 -23.97 10.98 -1.58
CA LYS A 42 -25.20 11.76 -1.82
C LYS A 42 -25.66 11.73 -3.27
N ILE A 43 -24.74 11.64 -4.22
CA ILE A 43 -25.06 11.61 -5.66
C ILE A 43 -25.54 10.21 -6.06
N ALA A 44 -24.84 9.16 -5.63
CA ALA A 44 -25.17 7.77 -5.95
C ALA A 44 -25.32 6.91 -4.68
N PRO A 45 -26.37 7.13 -3.87
CA PRO A 45 -26.55 6.44 -2.57
C PRO A 45 -26.80 4.94 -2.68
N PHE A 46 -27.07 4.44 -3.89
CA PHE A 46 -27.29 3.03 -4.19
C PHE A 46 -25.99 2.26 -4.46
N LEU A 47 -24.84 2.95 -4.54
CA LEU A 47 -23.52 2.33 -4.60
C LEU A 47 -22.92 2.23 -3.19
N THR A 48 -22.17 1.16 -2.95
CA THR A 48 -21.33 1.05 -1.75
C THR A 48 -19.94 1.59 -2.08
N PHE A 49 -19.43 2.55 -1.33
CA PHE A 49 -18.14 3.16 -1.62
C PHE A 49 -17.01 2.48 -0.85
N ASP A 50 -15.84 2.41 -1.47
CA ASP A 50 -14.59 2.07 -0.79
C ASP A 50 -14.25 3.15 0.25
N ARG A 51 -13.59 2.73 1.33
CA ARG A 51 -13.26 3.61 2.45
C ARG A 51 -12.04 4.50 2.20
N ASP A 52 -11.20 4.21 1.21
CA ASP A 52 -9.94 4.93 0.94
C ASP A 52 -9.95 5.66 -0.42
N PRO A 53 -10.64 6.82 -0.54
CA PRO A 53 -10.46 7.67 -1.70
C PRO A 53 -9.04 8.26 -1.72
N TYR A 54 -8.40 8.28 -2.89
CA TYR A 54 -7.01 8.69 -3.04
C TYR A 54 -6.84 9.90 -3.95
N ILE A 55 -5.79 10.67 -3.71
CA ILE A 55 -5.43 11.85 -4.50
C ILE A 55 -4.58 11.44 -5.69
N VAL A 56 -4.88 12.04 -6.83
CA VAL A 56 -4.12 11.93 -8.09
C VAL A 56 -3.79 13.33 -8.60
N ILE A 57 -2.57 13.52 -9.10
CA ILE A 57 -2.18 14.72 -9.83
C ILE A 57 -2.10 14.35 -11.30
N ALA A 58 -2.98 14.91 -12.11
CA ALA A 58 -3.04 14.65 -13.55
C ALA A 58 -3.26 15.97 -14.29
N ASP A 59 -2.53 16.18 -15.39
CA ASP A 59 -2.67 17.35 -16.26
C ASP A 59 -2.60 18.71 -15.50
N GLY A 60 -1.72 18.78 -14.49
CA GLY A 60 -1.53 19.97 -13.65
C GLY A 60 -2.67 20.26 -12.66
N LYS A 61 -3.63 19.33 -12.52
CA LYS A 61 -4.77 19.43 -11.61
C LYS A 61 -4.74 18.32 -10.57
N VAL A 62 -5.44 18.57 -9.47
CA VAL A 62 -5.62 17.60 -8.38
C VAL A 62 -7.00 16.99 -8.47
N TYR A 63 -7.05 15.67 -8.48
CA TYR A 63 -8.26 14.88 -8.51
C TYR A 63 -8.31 13.96 -7.30
N TRP A 64 -9.51 13.67 -6.84
CA TRP A 64 -9.77 12.52 -5.98
C TRP A 64 -10.37 11.41 -6.82
N ILE A 65 -9.87 10.19 -6.64
CA ILE A 65 -10.49 8.99 -7.18
C ILE A 65 -11.06 8.19 -6.00
N ALA A 66 -12.31 7.76 -6.13
CA ALA A 66 -12.95 6.87 -5.19
C ALA A 66 -13.51 5.66 -5.92
N ASP A 67 -13.34 4.49 -5.33
CA ASP A 67 -13.90 3.25 -5.85
C ASP A 67 -15.32 3.06 -5.32
N ALA A 68 -16.19 2.52 -6.18
CA ALA A 68 -17.57 2.25 -5.83
C ALA A 68 -18.00 0.89 -6.37
N TYR A 69 -18.74 0.19 -5.52
CA TYR A 69 -19.16 -1.18 -5.69
C TYR A 69 -20.67 -1.27 -5.91
N THR A 70 -21.08 -2.18 -6.77
CA THR A 70 -22.40 -2.79 -6.61
C THR A 70 -22.30 -3.94 -5.63
N THR A 71 -23.28 -4.03 -4.73
CA THR A 71 -23.31 -5.05 -3.69
C THR A 71 -24.70 -5.64 -3.57
N SER A 72 -24.77 -6.89 -3.08
CA SER A 72 -26.02 -7.54 -2.71
C SER A 72 -25.77 -8.52 -1.57
N ASN A 73 -26.80 -8.79 -0.79
CA ASN A 73 -26.81 -9.83 0.23
C ASN A 73 -27.76 -10.99 -0.11
N ARG A 74 -28.20 -11.05 -1.38
CA ARG A 74 -29.21 -12.01 -1.87
C ARG A 74 -28.67 -12.93 -2.97
N TYR A 75 -27.35 -12.97 -3.18
CA TYR A 75 -26.78 -13.87 -4.18
C TYR A 75 -26.87 -15.31 -3.68
N PRO A 76 -27.50 -16.23 -4.44
CA PRO A 76 -27.72 -17.59 -3.97
C PRO A 76 -26.39 -18.35 -3.84
N TYR A 77 -26.32 -19.26 -2.87
CA TYR A 77 -25.16 -20.15 -2.65
C TYR A 77 -23.81 -19.42 -2.46
N SER A 78 -23.82 -18.17 -1.98
CA SER A 78 -22.62 -17.39 -1.71
C SER A 78 -22.50 -17.07 -0.22
N GLU A 79 -21.30 -17.24 0.34
CA GLU A 79 -21.01 -17.01 1.75
C GLU A 79 -21.13 -15.51 2.11
N PRO A 80 -21.92 -15.13 3.12
CA PRO A 80 -22.00 -13.76 3.57
C PRO A 80 -20.72 -13.29 4.26
N MET A 81 -20.18 -12.15 3.81
CA MET A 81 -19.02 -11.48 4.37
C MET A 81 -19.37 -10.06 4.84
N GLN A 82 -18.56 -9.52 5.74
CA GLN A 82 -18.80 -8.21 6.33
C GLN A 82 -18.13 -7.09 5.51
N LEU A 83 -18.89 -6.05 5.14
CA LEU A 83 -18.38 -4.83 4.50
C LEU A 83 -19.09 -3.61 5.09
N ASN A 84 -18.34 -2.60 5.55
CA ASN A 84 -18.86 -1.32 6.05
C ASN A 84 -20.00 -1.43 7.09
N GLY A 85 -19.96 -2.46 7.96
CA GLY A 85 -21.01 -2.68 8.97
C GLY A 85 -22.23 -3.48 8.47
N GLY A 86 -22.33 -3.76 7.17
CA GLY A 86 -23.32 -4.65 6.57
C GLY A 86 -22.77 -6.02 6.20
N LYS A 87 -23.68 -6.98 5.95
CA LYS A 87 -23.35 -8.28 5.35
C LYS A 87 -23.70 -8.27 3.87
N ILE A 88 -22.77 -8.71 3.04
CA ILE A 88 -22.93 -8.85 1.59
C ILE A 88 -22.45 -10.24 1.16
N ASN A 89 -22.93 -10.73 0.03
CA ASN A 89 -22.45 -11.97 -0.60
C ASN A 89 -22.30 -11.85 -2.12
N TYR A 90 -22.34 -10.61 -2.62
CA TYR A 90 -22.00 -10.21 -3.97
C TYR A 90 -21.32 -8.85 -3.91
N ILE A 91 -20.23 -8.70 -4.66
CA ILE A 91 -19.54 -7.43 -4.83
C ILE A 91 -18.88 -7.40 -6.21
N ARG A 92 -18.98 -6.25 -6.89
CA ARG A 92 -18.21 -5.94 -8.10
C ARG A 92 -17.58 -4.56 -7.98
N ASN A 93 -16.36 -4.41 -8.48
CA ASN A 93 -15.67 -3.13 -8.60
C ASN A 93 -16.19 -2.38 -9.82
N SER A 94 -17.43 -1.92 -9.71
CA SER A 94 -18.25 -1.54 -10.86
C SER A 94 -17.99 -0.13 -11.34
N VAL A 95 -17.58 0.79 -10.45
CA VAL A 95 -17.53 2.22 -10.78
C VAL A 95 -16.26 2.87 -10.22
N LYS A 96 -15.60 3.69 -11.05
CA LYS A 96 -14.60 4.68 -10.60
C LYS A 96 -15.25 6.04 -10.54
N VAL A 97 -15.06 6.77 -9.44
CA VAL A 97 -15.57 8.13 -9.29
C VAL A 97 -14.40 9.08 -9.27
N VAL A 98 -14.38 10.04 -10.19
CA VAL A 98 -13.38 11.11 -10.24
C VAL A 98 -14.03 12.39 -9.76
N VAL A 99 -13.40 13.05 -8.79
CA VAL A 99 -13.80 14.35 -8.27
C VAL A 99 -12.68 15.36 -8.49
N ASP A 100 -12.97 16.42 -9.25
CA ASP A 100 -12.03 17.54 -9.40
C ASP A 100 -11.92 18.29 -8.07
N ALA A 101 -10.70 18.39 -7.53
CA ALA A 101 -10.49 18.96 -6.20
C ALA A 101 -10.69 20.48 -6.16
N TYR A 102 -10.67 21.17 -7.31
CA TYR A 102 -10.81 22.61 -7.40
C TYR A 102 -12.28 23.03 -7.51
N ASN A 103 -13.02 22.47 -8.46
CA ASN A 103 -14.42 22.87 -8.71
C ASN A 103 -15.46 21.91 -8.09
N GLY A 104 -15.06 20.69 -7.71
CA GLY A 104 -15.92 19.69 -7.11
C GLY A 104 -16.82 18.94 -8.08
N ASP A 105 -16.57 19.03 -9.39
CA ASP A 105 -17.24 18.25 -10.43
C ASP A 105 -16.99 16.76 -10.20
N VAL A 106 -18.03 15.95 -10.37
CA VAL A 106 -18.00 14.50 -10.12
C VAL A 106 -18.36 13.76 -11.40
N VAL A 107 -17.54 12.79 -11.78
CA VAL A 107 -17.79 11.91 -12.93
C VAL A 107 -17.70 10.46 -12.48
N PHE A 108 -18.73 9.67 -12.82
CA PHE A 108 -18.77 8.23 -12.56
C PHE A 108 -18.45 7.48 -13.84
N TYR A 109 -17.44 6.60 -13.80
CA TYR A 109 -17.01 5.76 -14.91
C TYR A 109 -17.34 4.29 -14.65
N GLN A 110 -17.88 3.60 -15.65
CA GLN A 110 -18.21 2.18 -15.60
C GLN A 110 -16.94 1.33 -15.73
N ALA A 111 -16.42 0.85 -14.60
CA ALA A 111 -15.22 0.02 -14.52
C ALA A 111 -15.49 -1.45 -14.90
N ASP A 112 -16.64 -1.98 -14.49
CA ASP A 112 -17.12 -3.31 -14.89
C ASP A 112 -18.41 -3.15 -15.69
N ALA A 113 -18.25 -2.99 -17.01
CA ALA A 113 -19.38 -2.84 -17.93
C ALA A 113 -20.25 -4.10 -18.00
N ASP A 114 -19.78 -5.25 -17.49
CA ASP A 114 -20.51 -6.51 -17.51
C ASP A 114 -21.35 -6.78 -16.27
N ASP A 115 -21.17 -5.99 -15.22
CA ASP A 115 -21.93 -6.11 -13.98
C ASP A 115 -23.44 -5.88 -14.20
N PRO A 116 -24.31 -6.89 -13.98
CA PRO A 116 -25.74 -6.79 -14.21
C PRO A 116 -26.43 -5.74 -13.32
N ILE A 117 -25.92 -5.53 -12.10
CA ILE A 117 -26.48 -4.53 -11.19
C ILE A 117 -26.17 -3.13 -11.71
N LEU A 118 -24.93 -2.88 -12.14
CA LEU A 118 -24.55 -1.60 -12.75
C LEU A 118 -25.33 -1.34 -14.04
N LYS A 119 -25.47 -2.33 -14.92
CA LYS A 119 -26.28 -2.21 -16.16
C LYS A 119 -27.72 -1.75 -15.85
N THR A 120 -28.30 -2.27 -14.78
CA THR A 120 -29.64 -1.87 -14.33
C THR A 120 -29.66 -0.42 -13.87
N TYR A 121 -28.72 0.00 -13.01
CA TYR A 121 -28.65 1.40 -12.57
C TYR A 121 -28.35 2.38 -13.71
N ALA A 122 -27.49 2.01 -14.66
CA ALA A 122 -27.21 2.82 -15.84
C ALA A 122 -28.46 2.99 -16.74
N THR A 123 -29.33 1.99 -16.78
CA THR A 123 -30.62 2.06 -17.49
C THR A 123 -31.63 2.95 -16.76
N ILE A 124 -31.70 2.86 -15.42
CA ILE A 124 -32.61 3.66 -14.59
C ILE A 124 -32.21 5.14 -14.58
N PHE A 125 -30.90 5.44 -14.60
CA PHE A 125 -30.37 6.80 -14.55
C PHE A 125 -29.49 7.14 -15.78
N PRO A 126 -30.08 7.30 -16.98
CA PRO A 126 -29.34 7.61 -18.20
C PRO A 126 -28.44 8.84 -18.04
N GLY A 127 -27.22 8.76 -18.57
CA GLY A 127 -26.25 9.86 -18.53
C GLY A 127 -25.45 10.00 -17.23
N THR A 128 -25.76 9.21 -16.20
CA THR A 128 -25.04 9.25 -14.91
C THR A 128 -23.64 8.64 -15.00
N PHE A 129 -23.51 7.55 -15.77
CA PHE A 129 -22.28 6.78 -15.87
C PHE A 129 -21.67 6.88 -17.26
N ARG A 130 -20.39 7.22 -17.33
CA ARG A 130 -19.62 7.26 -18.57
C ARG A 130 -18.86 5.95 -18.79
N PRO A 131 -18.65 5.51 -20.04
CA PRO A 131 -17.75 4.40 -20.34
C PRO A 131 -16.33 4.65 -19.80
N MET A 132 -15.63 3.61 -19.34
CA MET A 132 -14.23 3.77 -18.92
C MET A 132 -13.29 4.26 -20.03
N SER A 133 -13.62 3.98 -21.29
CA SER A 133 -12.87 4.47 -22.45
C SER A 133 -12.85 6.00 -22.59
N GLU A 134 -13.80 6.71 -21.97
CA GLU A 134 -13.82 8.17 -21.92
C GLU A 134 -12.94 8.76 -20.80
N MET A 135 -12.40 7.92 -19.91
CA MET A 135 -11.49 8.40 -18.87
C MET A 135 -10.17 8.90 -19.49
N PRO A 136 -9.71 10.12 -19.17
CA PRO A 136 -8.43 10.62 -19.62
C PRO A 136 -7.28 9.65 -19.32
N LYS A 137 -6.40 9.40 -20.30
CA LYS A 137 -5.27 8.47 -20.16
C LYS A 137 -4.36 8.81 -18.98
N SER A 138 -4.21 10.10 -18.69
CA SER A 138 -3.48 10.63 -17.52
C SER A 138 -4.07 10.14 -16.19
N LEU A 139 -5.39 9.98 -16.09
CA LEU A 139 -6.04 9.41 -14.90
C LEU A 139 -6.00 7.88 -14.89
N VAL A 140 -6.12 7.23 -16.06
CA VAL A 140 -6.06 5.76 -16.17
C VAL A 140 -4.74 5.21 -15.62
N SER A 141 -3.61 5.89 -15.84
CA SER A 141 -2.30 5.48 -15.31
C SER A 141 -2.17 5.57 -13.79
N HIS A 142 -3.15 6.15 -13.09
CA HIS A 142 -3.17 6.27 -11.64
C HIS A 142 -4.21 5.38 -10.97
N LEU A 143 -4.95 4.57 -11.73
CA LEU A 143 -5.95 3.67 -11.17
C LEU A 143 -5.29 2.63 -10.27
N ARG A 144 -5.96 2.35 -9.16
CA ARG A 144 -5.57 1.34 -8.19
C ARG A 144 -6.64 0.27 -8.07
N TYR A 145 -6.24 -0.94 -7.71
CA TYR A 145 -7.18 -1.96 -7.32
C TYR A 145 -7.65 -1.68 -5.89
N PRO A 146 -8.97 -1.72 -5.62
CA PRO A 146 -9.49 -1.22 -4.35
C PRO A 146 -9.17 -2.17 -3.19
N GLU A 147 -8.90 -1.61 -2.01
CA GLU A 147 -8.46 -2.39 -0.86
C GLU A 147 -9.61 -3.19 -0.21
N ASP A 148 -10.84 -2.66 -0.16
CA ASP A 148 -11.94 -3.35 0.51
C ASP A 148 -12.36 -4.62 -0.22
N ILE A 149 -12.54 -4.57 -1.56
CA ILE A 149 -12.85 -5.78 -2.34
C ILE A 149 -11.70 -6.79 -2.31
N PHE A 150 -10.45 -6.33 -2.36
CA PHE A 150 -9.29 -7.21 -2.27
C PHE A 150 -9.19 -7.88 -0.89
N THR A 151 -9.53 -7.16 0.18
CA THR A 151 -9.62 -7.72 1.53
C THR A 151 -10.68 -8.83 1.61
N LEU A 152 -11.84 -8.64 0.98
CA LEU A 152 -12.85 -9.69 0.90
C LEU A 152 -12.38 -10.89 0.07
N GLN A 153 -11.77 -10.65 -1.10
CA GLN A 153 -11.25 -11.71 -1.96
C GLN A 153 -10.18 -12.54 -1.27
N THR A 154 -9.23 -11.90 -0.59
CA THR A 154 -8.18 -12.59 0.17
C THR A 154 -8.75 -13.38 1.35
N ALA A 155 -9.72 -12.82 2.08
CA ALA A 155 -10.39 -13.51 3.17
C ALA A 155 -11.16 -14.75 2.65
N ALA A 156 -11.89 -14.65 1.55
CA ALA A 156 -12.57 -15.79 0.93
C ALA A 156 -11.57 -16.84 0.44
N TYR A 157 -10.52 -16.41 -0.27
CA TYR A 157 -9.52 -17.30 -0.85
C TYR A 157 -8.69 -18.04 0.21
N SER A 158 -8.59 -17.51 1.43
CA SER A 158 -7.93 -18.21 2.54
C SER A 158 -8.56 -19.58 2.88
N VAL A 159 -9.83 -19.77 2.49
CA VAL A 159 -10.59 -21.02 2.67
C VAL A 159 -10.87 -21.70 1.33
N TYR A 160 -11.34 -20.97 0.33
CA TYR A 160 -11.85 -21.57 -0.92
C TYR A 160 -10.79 -21.92 -1.97
N HIS A 161 -9.50 -21.76 -1.68
CA HIS A 161 -8.43 -22.26 -2.56
C HIS A 161 -8.23 -23.79 -2.48
N MET A 162 -8.90 -24.45 -1.53
CA MET A 162 -8.87 -25.89 -1.33
C MET A 162 -9.96 -26.53 -2.20
N ASP A 163 -9.56 -27.08 -3.34
CA ASP A 163 -10.48 -27.67 -4.32
C ASP A 163 -10.88 -29.12 -3.99
N ASP A 164 -10.07 -29.83 -3.18
CA ASP A 164 -10.37 -31.20 -2.76
C ASP A 164 -11.43 -31.21 -1.63
N PRO A 165 -12.57 -31.91 -1.79
CA PRO A 165 -13.65 -31.90 -0.81
C PRO A 165 -13.26 -32.41 0.59
N GLN A 166 -12.37 -33.40 0.67
CA GLN A 166 -11.96 -33.98 1.95
C GLN A 166 -11.02 -33.02 2.69
N ILE A 167 -10.05 -32.44 1.99
CA ILE A 167 -9.16 -31.38 2.50
C ILE A 167 -9.99 -30.17 2.95
N PHE A 168 -10.96 -29.75 2.15
CA PHE A 168 -11.84 -28.62 2.47
C PHE A 168 -12.70 -28.90 3.72
N TYR A 169 -13.33 -30.07 3.79
CA TYR A 169 -14.15 -30.48 4.93
C TYR A 169 -13.35 -30.49 6.24
N ASN A 170 -12.12 -31.00 6.19
CA ASN A 170 -11.20 -31.06 7.33
C ASN A 170 -10.44 -29.76 7.59
N LYS A 171 -10.48 -28.79 6.67
CA LYS A 171 -9.73 -27.52 6.69
C LYS A 171 -8.21 -27.72 6.85
N GLU A 172 -7.66 -28.75 6.19
CA GLU A 172 -6.27 -29.18 6.40
C GLU A 172 -5.23 -28.18 5.86
N ASP A 173 -5.54 -27.46 4.78
CA ASP A 173 -4.66 -26.45 4.17
C ASP A 173 -5.22 -25.02 4.33
N GLN A 174 -6.03 -24.77 5.36
CA GLN A 174 -6.60 -23.45 5.60
C GLN A 174 -5.49 -22.41 5.83
N TRP A 175 -5.60 -21.26 5.17
CA TRP A 175 -4.70 -20.13 5.38
C TRP A 175 -5.33 -19.08 6.28
N GLU A 176 -4.48 -18.22 6.83
CA GLU A 176 -4.83 -17.07 7.64
C GLU A 176 -4.03 -15.85 7.17
N ILE A 177 -4.62 -14.67 7.35
CA ILE A 177 -3.91 -13.40 7.16
C ILE A 177 -3.09 -13.17 8.44
N PRO A 178 -1.76 -12.98 8.35
CA PRO A 178 -0.92 -12.85 9.53
C PRO A 178 -1.38 -11.70 10.44
N ALA A 179 -1.56 -11.97 11.72
CA ALA A 179 -1.83 -10.94 12.72
C ALA A 179 -0.51 -10.35 13.22
N ILE A 180 -0.35 -9.02 13.10
CA ILE A 180 0.87 -8.31 13.49
C ILE A 180 0.53 -7.25 14.52
N ALA A 181 1.26 -7.24 15.63
CA ALA A 181 1.14 -6.19 16.63
C ALA A 181 1.60 -4.86 16.01
N ALA A 182 0.66 -3.92 15.86
CA ALA A 182 1.01 -2.53 15.61
C ALA A 182 1.55 -1.94 16.92
N GLU A 183 2.85 -1.62 16.97
CA GLU A 183 3.48 -0.97 18.11
C GLU A 183 3.63 0.53 17.82
N GLY A 184 2.91 1.37 18.57
CA GLY A 184 2.87 2.82 18.40
C GLY A 184 1.45 3.39 18.38
N GLU A 185 1.28 4.59 17.82
CA GLU A 185 -0.04 5.21 17.63
C GLU A 185 -0.85 4.36 16.64
N GLY A 186 -1.88 3.66 17.14
CA GLY A 186 -2.64 2.67 16.37
C GLY A 186 -2.63 1.25 16.95
N ALA A 187 -1.91 0.99 18.05
CA ALA A 187 -2.09 -0.22 18.84
C ALA A 187 -3.58 -0.33 19.24
N SER A 188 -4.22 -1.45 18.92
CA SER A 188 -5.64 -1.64 19.21
C SER A 188 -5.89 -1.48 20.71
N ARG A 189 -6.78 -0.55 21.09
CA ARG A 189 -7.20 -0.33 22.48
C ARG A 189 -7.83 -1.56 23.12
N THR A 190 -8.20 -2.57 22.32
CA THR A 190 -8.86 -3.80 22.75
C THR A 190 -7.90 -4.94 23.06
N GLY A 191 -6.57 -4.76 22.93
CA GLY A 191 -5.58 -5.82 23.12
C GLY A 191 -5.58 -6.88 22.01
N ALA A 192 -6.49 -6.80 21.05
CA ALA A 192 -6.52 -7.68 19.88
C ALA A 192 -5.45 -7.25 18.86
N ILE A 193 -4.63 -8.20 18.41
CA ILE A 193 -3.63 -7.99 17.37
C ILE A 193 -4.35 -7.97 16.01
N PRO A 194 -4.36 -6.84 15.27
CA PRO A 194 -5.05 -6.77 13.99
C PRO A 194 -4.35 -7.60 12.91
N PRO A 195 -5.10 -8.13 11.92
CA PRO A 195 -4.51 -8.75 10.74
C PRO A 195 -3.76 -7.71 9.90
N MET A 196 -2.75 -8.17 9.17
CA MET A 196 -2.11 -7.38 8.11
C MET A 196 -3.17 -6.85 7.15
N GLN A 197 -2.96 -5.61 6.72
CA GLN A 197 -3.78 -4.98 5.68
C GLN A 197 -3.07 -5.11 4.32
N PRO A 198 -3.84 -5.15 3.22
CA PRO A 198 -3.27 -5.08 1.88
C PRO A 198 -2.36 -3.87 1.69
N ARG A 199 -1.33 -4.01 0.86
CA ARG A 199 -0.37 -2.92 0.62
C ARG A 199 -0.01 -2.74 -0.82
N HIS A 200 -0.01 -1.48 -1.20
CA HIS A 200 0.46 -0.99 -2.48
C HIS A 200 1.98 -0.94 -2.53
N ILE A 201 2.59 -1.63 -3.50
CA ILE A 201 4.05 -1.75 -3.68
C ILE A 201 4.36 -1.69 -5.17
N ILE A 202 5.50 -1.10 -5.54
CA ILE A 202 6.04 -1.20 -6.90
C ILE A 202 7.14 -2.26 -6.89
N MET A 203 6.99 -3.30 -7.69
CA MET A 203 8.00 -4.35 -7.80
C MET A 203 7.88 -5.15 -9.09
N LYS A 204 8.93 -5.89 -9.45
CA LYS A 204 8.92 -6.85 -10.55
C LYS A 204 8.36 -8.19 -10.07
N LEU A 205 7.17 -8.57 -10.55
CA LEU A 205 6.59 -9.88 -10.22
C LEU A 205 7.43 -11.04 -10.77
N PRO A 206 7.42 -12.23 -10.13
CA PRO A 206 8.14 -13.40 -10.64
C PRO A 206 7.73 -13.74 -12.09
N GLY A 207 8.72 -13.91 -12.97
CA GLY A 207 8.52 -14.20 -14.39
C GLY A 207 8.22 -12.98 -15.28
N GLU A 208 7.96 -11.81 -14.69
CA GLU A 208 7.71 -10.57 -15.42
C GLU A 208 9.01 -9.81 -15.73
N LYS A 209 9.00 -9.05 -16.83
CA LYS A 209 10.18 -8.30 -17.30
C LYS A 209 10.25 -6.86 -16.81
N LYS A 210 9.14 -6.31 -16.33
CA LYS A 210 9.00 -4.91 -15.91
C LYS A 210 8.42 -4.83 -14.51
N GLU A 211 8.80 -3.79 -13.79
CA GLU A 211 8.19 -3.41 -12.54
C GLU A 211 6.72 -3.02 -12.77
N GLU A 212 5.90 -3.29 -11.77
CA GLU A 212 4.48 -3.00 -11.79
C GLU A 212 4.02 -2.50 -10.42
N TYR A 213 3.06 -1.59 -10.44
CA TYR A 213 2.33 -1.21 -9.25
C TYR A 213 1.29 -2.27 -8.91
N ILE A 214 1.39 -2.83 -7.71
CA ILE A 214 0.54 -3.94 -7.26
C ILE A 214 -0.01 -3.69 -5.87
N LEU A 215 -1.14 -4.32 -5.55
CA LEU A 215 -1.65 -4.47 -4.20
C LEU A 215 -1.38 -5.91 -3.74
N MET A 216 -0.74 -6.09 -2.59
CA MET A 216 -0.27 -7.41 -2.12
C MET A 216 -0.76 -7.71 -0.69
N LEU A 217 -1.05 -8.98 -0.42
CA LEU A 217 -1.24 -9.51 0.93
C LEU A 217 -0.65 -10.92 1.08
N PRO A 218 0.18 -11.19 2.11
CA PRO A 218 0.70 -12.52 2.40
C PRO A 218 -0.27 -13.40 3.21
N PHE A 219 -0.05 -14.72 3.14
CA PHE A 219 -0.77 -15.75 3.87
C PHE A 219 0.17 -16.67 4.65
N THR A 220 -0.27 -17.09 5.83
CA THR A 220 0.35 -18.17 6.63
C THR A 220 -0.66 -19.32 6.79
N PRO A 221 -0.24 -20.59 6.92
CA PRO A 221 -1.16 -21.65 7.29
C PRO A 221 -1.76 -21.38 8.66
N ARG A 222 -2.96 -21.89 8.87
CA ARG A 222 -3.63 -21.85 10.17
C ARG A 222 -2.73 -22.43 11.26
N ALA A 223 -2.60 -21.69 12.37
CA ALA A 223 -1.77 -22.04 13.51
C ALA A 223 -0.25 -22.21 13.24
N LYS A 224 0.24 -21.75 12.08
CA LYS A 224 1.68 -21.67 11.78
C LYS A 224 2.07 -20.23 11.46
N ASP A 225 3.31 -19.88 11.77
CA ASP A 225 3.80 -18.51 11.55
C ASP A 225 4.70 -18.39 10.29
N ASN A 226 4.88 -19.47 9.51
CA ASN A 226 5.66 -19.49 8.27
C ASN A 226 4.79 -19.08 7.07
N LEU A 227 5.34 -18.37 6.10
CA LEU A 227 4.61 -18.00 4.88
C LEU A 227 4.28 -19.22 4.03
N SER A 228 3.12 -19.20 3.38
CA SER A 228 2.71 -20.22 2.42
C SER A 228 2.27 -19.67 1.08
N ALA A 229 1.77 -18.44 1.04
CA ALA A 229 1.48 -17.77 -0.21
C ALA A 229 1.47 -16.25 -0.05
N TRP A 230 1.37 -15.55 -1.18
CA TRP A 230 0.79 -14.21 -1.23
C TRP A 230 -0.21 -14.14 -2.38
N MET A 231 -1.17 -13.24 -2.26
CA MET A 231 -2.03 -12.80 -3.36
C MET A 231 -1.65 -11.38 -3.75
N VAL A 232 -1.68 -11.12 -5.06
CA VAL A 232 -1.47 -9.79 -5.64
C VAL A 232 -2.63 -9.42 -6.55
N ALA A 233 -3.01 -8.14 -6.54
CA ALA A 233 -3.81 -7.51 -7.57
C ALA A 233 -2.94 -6.53 -8.36
N ARG A 234 -3.03 -6.59 -9.68
CA ARG A 234 -2.24 -5.77 -10.61
C ARG A 234 -2.95 -4.44 -10.89
N ASN A 235 -2.21 -3.32 -10.90
CA ASN A 235 -2.78 -1.98 -11.11
C ASN A 235 -2.46 -1.38 -12.49
N ASP A 236 -1.55 -1.96 -13.28
CA ASP A 236 -1.05 -1.28 -14.47
C ASP A 236 -1.58 -1.88 -15.78
N GLY A 237 -1.96 -0.98 -16.70
CA GLY A 237 -2.24 -1.27 -18.10
C GLY A 237 -3.27 -2.38 -18.31
N GLU A 238 -2.99 -3.28 -19.25
CA GLU A 238 -3.87 -4.41 -19.60
C GLU A 238 -3.99 -5.46 -18.49
N ASN A 239 -3.17 -5.35 -17.45
CA ASN A 239 -3.21 -6.25 -16.31
C ASN A 239 -4.03 -5.70 -15.14
N TYR A 240 -4.53 -4.47 -15.24
CA TYR A 240 -5.39 -3.87 -14.22
C TYR A 240 -6.50 -4.83 -13.78
N GLY A 241 -6.56 -5.09 -12.47
CA GLY A 241 -7.55 -5.95 -11.84
C GLY A 241 -7.33 -7.45 -11.95
N LYS A 242 -6.25 -7.91 -12.61
CA LYS A 242 -5.87 -9.33 -12.59
C LYS A 242 -5.33 -9.71 -11.22
N LEU A 243 -5.89 -10.77 -10.65
CA LEU A 243 -5.44 -11.36 -9.39
C LEU A 243 -4.49 -12.51 -9.68
N SER A 244 -3.46 -12.68 -8.85
CA SER A 244 -2.54 -13.81 -8.94
C SER A 244 -2.12 -14.26 -7.55
N VAL A 245 -1.96 -15.56 -7.36
CA VAL A 245 -1.50 -16.15 -6.10
C VAL A 245 -0.21 -16.91 -6.38
N TYR A 246 0.82 -16.59 -5.61
CA TYR A 246 2.08 -17.32 -5.66
C TYR A 246 2.19 -18.12 -4.38
N ARG A 247 2.43 -19.41 -4.52
CA ARG A 247 2.58 -20.36 -3.41
C ARG A 247 4.06 -20.62 -3.20
N PHE A 248 4.48 -20.59 -1.94
CA PHE A 248 5.83 -20.99 -1.58
C PHE A 248 5.94 -22.52 -1.53
N PRO A 249 7.13 -23.08 -1.81
CA PRO A 249 7.37 -24.51 -1.66
C PRO A 249 7.11 -24.97 -0.21
N LYS A 250 6.39 -26.09 -0.03
CA LYS A 250 6.03 -26.62 1.31
C LYS A 250 7.23 -27.24 2.05
N ASP A 251 8.31 -27.52 1.35
CA ASP A 251 9.56 -28.12 1.82
C ASP A 251 10.59 -27.08 2.32
N LYS A 252 10.43 -25.80 1.96
CA LYS A 252 11.31 -24.72 2.41
C LYS A 252 10.68 -23.94 3.57
N LEU A 253 11.44 -23.74 4.64
CA LEU A 253 11.02 -22.86 5.73
C LEU A 253 11.13 -21.39 5.27
N VAL A 254 9.98 -20.77 5.01
CA VAL A 254 9.90 -19.33 4.71
C VAL A 254 9.37 -18.61 5.95
N PHE A 255 10.24 -17.82 6.59
CA PHE A 255 9.85 -17.07 7.80
C PHE A 255 8.65 -16.18 7.49
N GLY A 256 7.65 -16.14 8.37
CA GLY A 256 6.55 -15.21 8.21
C GLY A 256 6.69 -13.92 9.01
N PRO A 257 5.79 -12.95 8.76
CA PRO A 257 5.88 -11.62 9.33
C PRO A 257 5.98 -11.60 10.85
N LYS A 258 5.22 -12.46 11.54
CA LYS A 258 5.23 -12.57 13.00
C LYS A 258 6.56 -13.08 13.53
N GLN A 259 7.20 -14.03 12.86
CA GLN A 259 8.53 -14.52 13.25
C GLN A 259 9.61 -13.45 13.04
N ILE A 260 9.57 -12.74 11.91
CA ILE A 260 10.53 -11.66 11.64
C ILE A 260 10.39 -10.53 12.66
N ILE A 261 9.17 -10.11 13.00
CA ILE A 261 8.94 -9.10 14.03
C ILE A 261 9.44 -9.58 15.39
N GLY A 262 9.14 -10.83 15.76
CA GLY A 262 9.69 -11.41 16.99
C GLY A 262 11.21 -11.35 17.04
N ARG A 263 11.88 -11.68 15.94
CA ARG A 263 13.35 -11.62 15.84
C ARG A 263 13.89 -10.19 15.90
N ILE A 264 13.24 -9.23 15.23
CA ILE A 264 13.60 -7.80 15.32
C ILE A 264 13.49 -7.30 16.76
N ASN A 265 12.40 -7.63 17.45
CA ASN A 265 12.15 -7.21 18.83
C ASN A 265 13.09 -7.91 19.83
N GLN A 266 13.63 -9.09 19.50
CA GLN A 266 14.59 -9.82 20.32
C GLN A 266 16.05 -9.42 20.05
N ASP A 267 16.32 -8.64 19.00
CA ASP A 267 17.66 -8.16 18.70
C ASP A 267 18.11 -7.16 19.79
N PRO A 268 19.24 -7.41 20.49
CA PRO A 268 19.66 -6.56 21.60
C PRO A 268 19.93 -5.11 21.22
N GLU A 269 20.54 -4.86 20.06
CA GLU A 269 20.87 -3.49 19.61
C GLU A 269 19.60 -2.72 19.28
N ILE A 270 18.67 -3.36 18.55
CA ILE A 270 17.39 -2.76 18.18
C ILE A 270 16.52 -2.52 19.42
N SER A 271 16.36 -3.52 20.28
CA SER A 271 15.53 -3.42 21.50
C SER A 271 16.05 -2.34 22.45
N GLN A 272 17.38 -2.24 22.62
CA GLN A 272 17.99 -1.18 23.42
C GLN A 272 17.67 0.20 22.83
N GLN A 273 17.86 0.37 21.52
CA GLN A 273 17.62 1.65 20.86
C GLN A 273 16.16 2.09 20.91
N ILE A 274 15.22 1.18 20.66
CA ILE A 274 13.77 1.46 20.75
C ILE A 274 13.39 1.87 22.17
N SER A 275 13.95 1.19 23.18
CA SER A 275 13.70 1.50 24.59
C SER A 275 14.20 2.90 24.95
N LEU A 276 15.40 3.28 24.49
CA LEU A 276 15.97 4.61 24.72
C LEU A 276 15.17 5.72 24.03
N TRP A 277 14.72 5.51 22.80
CA TRP A 277 13.89 6.48 22.07
C TRP A 277 12.45 6.59 22.57
N SER A 278 11.97 5.59 23.31
CA SER A 278 10.65 5.60 23.92
C SER A 278 10.65 6.17 25.34
N GLN A 279 11.72 6.87 25.74
CA GLN A 279 11.84 7.59 27.01
C GLN A 279 11.71 9.11 26.83
N GLY A 280 11.43 9.84 27.91
CA GLY A 280 11.63 11.29 27.96
C GLY A 280 10.69 12.13 27.08
N GLY A 281 9.49 11.65 26.78
CA GLY A 281 8.48 12.40 26.03
C GLY A 281 8.55 12.24 24.50
N SER A 282 9.32 11.26 24.00
CA SER A 282 9.23 10.77 22.62
C SER A 282 8.62 9.37 22.55
N GLN A 283 8.05 9.05 21.40
CA GLN A 283 7.45 7.75 21.10
C GLN A 283 7.99 7.24 19.78
N VAL A 284 8.49 6.01 19.78
CA VAL A 284 8.82 5.27 18.56
C VAL A 284 7.53 4.74 17.94
N ILE A 285 7.36 5.00 16.65
CA ILE A 285 6.34 4.35 15.83
C ILE A 285 7.06 3.33 14.98
N GLN A 286 6.78 2.06 15.23
CA GLN A 286 7.29 1.01 14.37
C GLN A 286 6.37 0.91 13.17
N GLY A 287 6.89 1.30 12.02
CA GLY A 287 6.17 1.23 10.77
C GLY A 287 5.82 -0.22 10.41
N PRO A 288 5.00 -0.36 9.37
CA PRO A 288 4.59 -1.67 8.88
C PRO A 288 5.75 -2.47 8.30
N LEU A 289 5.68 -3.79 8.43
CA LEU A 289 6.63 -4.71 7.80
C LEU A 289 6.26 -4.89 6.32
N LEU A 290 7.20 -4.56 5.44
CA LEU A 290 7.13 -4.89 4.02
C LEU A 290 7.81 -6.25 3.81
N VAL A 291 7.11 -7.15 3.10
CA VAL A 291 7.64 -8.46 2.69
C VAL A 291 7.88 -8.37 1.19
N ILE A 292 9.14 -8.29 0.78
CA ILE A 292 9.53 -8.01 -0.59
C ILE A 292 10.12 -9.29 -1.21
N PRO A 293 9.46 -9.86 -2.24
CA PRO A 293 10.02 -10.93 -3.06
C PRO A 293 11.25 -10.44 -3.83
N ILE A 294 12.37 -11.15 -3.73
CA ILE A 294 13.52 -10.97 -4.62
C ILE A 294 13.95 -12.35 -5.09
N GLU A 295 13.66 -12.66 -6.36
CA GLU A 295 13.92 -13.98 -6.96
C GLU A 295 13.33 -15.12 -6.11
N GLU A 296 14.17 -15.94 -5.49
CA GLU A 296 13.77 -17.08 -4.65
C GLU A 296 13.84 -16.82 -3.14
N SER A 297 14.05 -15.55 -2.76
CA SER A 297 14.25 -15.12 -1.38
C SER A 297 13.34 -13.95 -1.00
N LEU A 298 13.22 -13.72 0.30
CA LEU A 298 12.40 -12.64 0.86
C LEU A 298 13.26 -11.65 1.63
N LEU A 299 13.10 -10.38 1.28
CA LEU A 299 13.63 -9.25 2.02
C LEU A 299 12.53 -8.63 2.87
N TYR A 300 12.81 -8.42 4.15
CA TYR A 300 11.90 -7.76 5.06
C TYR A 300 12.40 -6.38 5.40
N VAL A 301 11.54 -5.38 5.26
CA VAL A 301 11.90 -3.98 5.52
C VAL A 301 10.88 -3.37 6.47
N ARG A 302 11.36 -2.77 7.57
CA ARG A 302 10.51 -2.10 8.55
C ARG A 302 11.07 -0.72 8.90
N PRO A 303 10.38 0.38 8.54
CA PRO A 303 10.79 1.72 8.94
C PRO A 303 10.48 1.97 10.42
N LEU A 304 11.35 2.68 11.12
CA LEU A 304 11.16 3.18 12.48
C LEU A 304 11.08 4.70 12.45
N TYR A 305 9.95 5.23 12.91
CA TYR A 305 9.72 6.66 13.02
C TYR A 305 9.81 7.11 14.47
N LEU A 306 10.21 8.35 14.69
CA LEU A 306 10.22 8.98 16.00
C LEU A 306 9.33 10.22 15.96
N LYS A 307 8.51 10.38 16.99
CA LYS A 307 7.72 11.60 17.21
C LYS A 307 7.79 12.03 18.67
N ALA A 308 7.55 13.32 18.92
CA ALA A 308 7.33 13.83 20.27
C ALA A 308 5.88 13.61 20.71
N VAL A 309 5.66 13.38 22.01
CA VAL A 309 4.33 13.21 22.60
C VAL A 309 3.48 14.48 22.44
N ALA A 310 4.09 15.66 22.58
CA ALA A 310 3.45 16.93 22.27
C ALA A 310 3.56 17.26 20.78
N GLY A 311 2.71 16.61 19.97
CA GLY A 311 2.34 17.02 18.61
C GLY A 311 3.49 17.36 17.67
N LYS A 312 4.23 16.35 17.20
CA LYS A 312 5.17 16.50 16.06
C LYS A 312 4.88 15.47 14.97
N ILE A 313 5.16 15.87 13.73
CA ILE A 313 5.14 15.01 12.54
C ILE A 313 6.17 13.89 12.76
N PRO A 314 5.81 12.60 12.58
CA PRO A 314 6.76 11.51 12.68
C PRO A 314 7.90 11.65 11.67
N GLU A 315 9.14 11.50 12.15
CA GLU A 315 10.34 11.51 11.31
C GLU A 315 10.90 10.10 11.18
N LEU A 316 11.24 9.66 9.97
CA LEU A 316 11.97 8.40 9.78
C LEU A 316 13.35 8.52 10.42
N LYS A 317 13.68 7.61 11.33
CA LYS A 317 14.99 7.58 12.02
C LYS A 317 15.84 6.39 11.64
N ARG A 318 15.22 5.22 11.45
CA ARG A 318 15.93 4.01 11.04
C ARG A 318 15.11 3.16 10.09
N VAL A 319 15.80 2.28 9.38
CA VAL A 319 15.22 1.19 8.59
C VAL A 319 15.82 -0.10 9.10
N VAL A 320 14.96 -1.01 9.55
CA VAL A 320 15.33 -2.39 9.87
C VAL A 320 15.19 -3.23 8.61
N VAL A 321 16.26 -3.90 8.22
CA VAL A 321 16.30 -4.83 7.10
C VAL A 321 16.61 -6.22 7.65
N ALA A 322 15.79 -7.21 7.28
CA ALA A 322 16.04 -8.60 7.62
C ALA A 322 16.02 -9.48 6.36
N TYR A 323 17.00 -10.39 6.30
CA TYR A 323 17.14 -11.38 5.24
C TYR A 323 17.64 -12.68 5.88
N GLU A 324 16.86 -13.76 5.73
CA GLU A 324 17.11 -15.05 6.39
C GLU A 324 17.39 -14.91 7.89
N ASN A 325 18.64 -15.08 8.32
CA ASN A 325 19.08 -15.00 9.71
C ASN A 325 19.84 -13.71 10.04
N LYS A 326 19.98 -12.79 9.09
CA LYS A 326 20.65 -11.50 9.28
C LYS A 326 19.62 -10.40 9.49
N ILE A 327 19.89 -9.54 10.46
CA ILE A 327 19.10 -8.34 10.76
C ILE A 327 20.07 -7.17 10.88
N ALA A 328 19.70 -6.03 10.29
CA ALA A 328 20.44 -4.79 10.35
C ALA A 328 19.46 -3.64 10.62
N MET A 329 19.86 -2.67 11.43
CA MET A 329 19.10 -1.44 11.66
C MET A 329 20.02 -0.25 11.40
N GLU A 330 19.75 0.48 10.33
CA GLU A 330 20.59 1.59 9.86
C GLU A 330 19.75 2.84 9.57
N GLU A 331 20.37 3.97 9.26
CA GLU A 331 19.65 5.23 9.01
C GLU A 331 18.89 5.17 7.69
N THR A 332 19.43 4.45 6.71
CA THR A 332 18.88 4.29 5.37
C THR A 332 18.69 2.82 4.98
N LEU A 333 17.81 2.58 4.01
CA LEU A 333 17.66 1.25 3.40
C LEU A 333 18.97 0.79 2.74
N GLU A 334 19.70 1.70 2.09
CA GLU A 334 20.99 1.45 1.44
C GLU A 334 22.01 0.87 2.43
N GLU A 335 22.21 1.53 3.57
CA GLU A 335 23.11 1.08 4.63
C GLU A 335 22.68 -0.26 5.21
N GLY A 336 21.37 -0.45 5.41
CA GLY A 336 20.81 -1.73 5.85
C GLY A 336 21.13 -2.86 4.85
N LEU A 337 20.95 -2.62 3.56
CA LEU A 337 21.28 -3.58 2.50
C LEU A 337 22.80 -3.86 2.43
N MET A 338 23.64 -2.82 2.54
CA MET A 338 25.10 -2.98 2.59
C MET A 338 25.53 -3.82 3.80
N ARG A 339 24.91 -3.64 4.97
CA ARG A 339 25.20 -4.44 6.15
C ARG A 339 24.79 -5.90 6.00
N ILE A 340 23.68 -6.16 5.31
CA ILE A 340 23.17 -7.52 5.08
C ILE A 340 23.97 -8.25 3.99
N PHE A 341 24.26 -7.58 2.87
CA PHE A 341 24.81 -8.18 1.63
C PHE A 341 26.23 -7.76 1.27
N GLY A 342 26.66 -6.55 1.66
CA GLY A 342 27.98 -6.00 1.34
C GLY A 342 29.13 -6.59 2.17
N GLY A 343 28.82 -7.36 3.22
CA GLY A 343 29.80 -8.00 4.10
C GLY A 343 29.79 -9.52 4.01
N GLY A 344 30.70 -10.08 3.21
CA GLY A 344 31.14 -11.47 3.32
C GLY A 344 31.94 -11.69 4.60
N THR A 345 31.28 -11.71 5.76
CA THR A 345 31.78 -12.33 7.00
C THR A 345 30.58 -12.79 7.83
N GLY A 346 30.11 -14.01 7.59
CA GLY A 346 29.33 -14.72 8.60
C GLY A 346 30.26 -15.31 9.65
N ALA A 347 29.98 -15.08 10.94
CA ALA A 347 29.99 -16.08 12.03
C ALA A 347 29.86 -15.41 13.42
N ARG A 348 28.85 -15.83 14.20
CA ARG A 348 28.93 -15.99 15.67
C ARG A 348 29.70 -17.29 15.97
N PRO A 349 30.11 -17.64 17.21
CA PRO A 349 30.47 -16.87 18.43
C PRO A 349 31.91 -17.24 18.91
N GLN A 350 32.29 -16.78 20.12
CA GLN A 350 33.59 -16.92 20.80
C GLN A 350 34.33 -18.27 20.63
N GLY A 351 35.59 -18.19 20.22
CA GLY A 351 36.58 -19.27 20.24
C GLY A 351 37.95 -18.73 19.83
N THR A 352 38.96 -18.93 20.67
CA THR A 352 40.30 -18.32 20.65
C THR A 352 41.10 -18.49 19.35
N ALA A 353 41.67 -17.35 18.92
CA ALA A 353 42.88 -17.13 18.13
C ALA A 353 43.41 -18.23 17.19
N THR A 354 43.40 -17.94 15.89
CA THR A 354 44.59 -18.03 15.02
C THR A 354 44.38 -17.22 13.75
N ALA A 355 45.29 -16.28 13.49
CA ALA A 355 45.25 -15.39 12.33
C ALA A 355 45.59 -16.16 11.04
N ARG A 356 44.76 -15.99 10.00
CA ARG A 356 45.12 -16.21 8.60
C ARG A 356 44.64 -15.03 7.74
N PRO A 357 45.34 -14.68 6.66
CA PRO A 357 45.16 -13.40 5.96
C PRO A 357 43.87 -13.41 5.13
N GLN A 358 43.10 -12.32 5.23
CA GLN A 358 41.95 -12.04 4.37
C GLN A 358 42.42 -11.85 2.92
N ALA A 359 41.79 -12.56 1.97
CA ALA A 359 41.91 -12.27 0.56
C ALA A 359 41.07 -11.04 0.21
N ALA A 360 41.70 -10.01 -0.33
CA ALA A 360 41.04 -8.80 -0.81
C ALA A 360 40.12 -9.11 -2.02
N PRO A 361 38.98 -8.43 -2.16
CA PRO A 361 38.17 -8.54 -3.37
C PRO A 361 38.97 -8.10 -4.60
N SER A 362 38.82 -8.83 -5.71
CA SER A 362 39.54 -8.55 -6.96
C SER A 362 39.34 -7.09 -7.40
N GLN A 363 40.44 -6.44 -7.81
CA GLN A 363 40.48 -5.02 -8.17
C GLN A 363 39.46 -4.65 -9.28
N ASP A 364 39.03 -5.61 -10.09
CA ASP A 364 38.03 -5.42 -11.16
C ASP A 364 36.64 -5.09 -10.63
N ILE A 365 36.21 -5.72 -9.52
CA ILE A 365 34.90 -5.47 -8.90
C ILE A 365 34.88 -4.09 -8.23
N GLN A 366 35.96 -3.72 -7.55
CA GLN A 366 36.11 -2.40 -6.91
C GLN A 366 36.11 -1.26 -7.95
N GLU A 367 36.67 -1.50 -9.13
CA GLU A 367 36.68 -0.52 -10.22
C GLU A 367 35.30 -0.37 -10.88
N ARG A 368 34.57 -1.46 -11.08
CA ARG A 368 33.19 -1.42 -11.59
C ARG A 368 32.24 -0.70 -10.64
N ILE A 369 32.36 -0.95 -9.34
CA ILE A 369 31.57 -0.27 -8.31
C ILE A 369 31.86 1.24 -8.32
N ARG A 370 33.12 1.66 -8.46
CA ARG A 370 33.47 3.09 -8.56
C ARG A 370 32.91 3.74 -9.82
N ARG A 371 32.94 3.04 -10.96
CA ARG A 371 32.39 3.57 -12.23
C ARG A 371 30.86 3.67 -12.20
N ALA A 372 30.18 2.70 -11.59
CA ALA A 372 28.75 2.74 -11.36
C ALA A 372 28.38 3.92 -10.43
N ALA A 373 29.11 4.10 -9.33
CA ALA A 373 28.90 5.21 -8.40
C ALA A 373 29.07 6.59 -9.09
N GLY A 374 30.09 6.75 -9.92
CA GLY A 374 30.31 7.98 -10.69
C GLY A 374 29.17 8.29 -11.68
N ALA A 375 28.65 7.26 -12.38
CA ALA A 375 27.53 7.41 -13.29
C ALA A 375 26.23 7.79 -12.56
N TYR A 376 26.01 7.25 -11.35
CA TYR A 376 24.84 7.58 -10.53
C TYR A 376 24.91 8.98 -9.92
N GLU A 377 26.09 9.42 -9.43
CA GLU A 377 26.26 10.79 -8.94
C GLU A 377 26.06 11.82 -10.05
N GLU A 378 26.51 11.53 -11.27
CA GLU A 378 26.28 12.40 -12.43
C GLU A 378 24.78 12.49 -12.75
N ALA A 379 24.03 11.39 -12.63
CA ALA A 379 22.58 11.40 -12.77
C ALA A 379 21.93 12.27 -11.69
N LEU A 380 22.29 12.12 -10.41
CA LEU A 380 21.72 12.91 -9.32
C LEU A 380 22.01 14.41 -9.45
N ARG A 381 23.19 14.79 -9.95
CA ARG A 381 23.50 16.20 -10.26
C ARG A 381 22.65 16.71 -11.41
N ALA A 382 22.57 15.96 -12.52
CA ALA A 382 21.73 16.33 -13.65
C ALA A 382 20.24 16.46 -13.28
N GLN A 383 19.75 15.62 -12.37
CA GLN A 383 18.39 15.69 -11.83
C GLN A 383 18.16 16.95 -11.00
N ARG A 384 19.13 17.34 -10.15
CA ARG A 384 19.06 18.59 -9.36
C ARG A 384 19.11 19.83 -10.25
N ASP A 385 19.88 19.76 -11.33
CA ASP A 385 20.04 20.85 -12.29
C ASP A 385 18.91 20.90 -13.34
N GLY A 386 18.00 19.91 -13.35
CA GLY A 386 16.86 19.82 -14.27
C GLY A 386 17.22 19.38 -15.69
N ASP A 387 18.42 18.87 -15.93
CA ASP A 387 18.91 18.38 -17.22
C ASP A 387 18.58 16.88 -17.40
N TRP A 388 17.38 16.61 -17.91
CA TRP A 388 16.85 15.26 -18.07
C TRP A 388 17.53 14.44 -19.18
N THR A 389 18.15 15.10 -20.16
CA THR A 389 18.92 14.42 -21.21
C THR A 389 20.20 13.84 -20.62
N ARG A 390 20.94 14.65 -19.86
CA ARG A 390 22.15 14.21 -19.17
C ARG A 390 21.86 13.17 -18.09
N TYR A 391 20.73 13.30 -17.39
CA TYR A 391 20.22 12.27 -16.48
C TYR A 391 20.01 10.93 -17.18
N GLY A 392 19.31 10.94 -18.33
CA GLY A 392 19.03 9.73 -19.10
C GLY A 392 20.29 9.00 -19.59
N GLU A 393 21.30 9.75 -20.03
CA GLU A 393 22.59 9.19 -20.46
C GLU A 393 23.41 8.61 -19.30
N ALA A 394 23.39 9.27 -18.13
CA ALA A 394 24.08 8.82 -16.93
C ALA A 394 23.45 7.54 -16.35
N ILE A 395 22.11 7.46 -16.32
CA ILE A 395 21.37 6.26 -15.92
C ILE A 395 21.57 5.10 -16.91
N LYS A 396 21.63 5.37 -18.22
CA LYS A 396 21.92 4.33 -19.22
C LYS A 396 23.33 3.75 -19.04
N ARG A 397 24.34 4.61 -18.83
CA ARG A 397 25.72 4.17 -18.53
C ARG A 397 25.79 3.34 -17.25
N LEU A 398 25.07 3.74 -16.20
CA LEU A 398 24.95 2.95 -14.98
C LEU A 398 24.36 1.56 -15.25
N GLY A 399 23.27 1.49 -16.02
CA GLY A 399 22.65 0.23 -16.39
C GLY A 399 23.56 -0.69 -17.21
N ASP A 400 24.41 -0.14 -18.07
CA ASP A 400 25.37 -0.92 -18.87
C ASP A 400 26.54 -1.45 -18.03
N ILE A 401 27.00 -0.69 -17.02
CA ILE A 401 28.05 -1.13 -16.08
C ILE A 401 27.55 -2.25 -15.16
N LEU A 402 26.29 -2.19 -14.73
CA LEU A 402 25.69 -3.20 -13.85
C LEU A 402 25.34 -4.51 -14.56
N LYS A 403 25.28 -4.53 -15.89
CA LYS A 403 25.04 -5.72 -16.71
C LYS A 403 26.31 -6.52 -17.00
N GLN A 404 27.48 -5.92 -16.82
CA GLN A 404 28.79 -6.54 -17.03
C GLN A 404 29.30 -7.15 -15.75
#